data_AF-A0A124HB51-F1
#
_entry.id   AF-A0A124HB51-F1
#
_cell.length_a   1.000
_cell.length_b   1.000
_cell.length_c   1.000
_cell.angle_alpha   90.00
_cell.angle_beta   90.00
_cell.angle_gamma   90.00
#
_symmetry.space_group_name_H-M   'P 1'
#
loop_
_entity.id
_entity.type
_entity.pdbx_description
1 polymer ?
#
loop_
_entity_poly.entity_id
_entity_poly.type
_entity_poly.pdbx_seq_one_letter_code
_entity_poly.pdbx_strand_id
1 'polypeptide(L)'
;MERLAEPITLADMASHANVSVRTFTRRFRDEVGTSPGRWLIRQRVDLARHLLETTDWPIDLVAHRAGFGTGVSLRQHLHGAIGVTPQAYRRTFRPTPVGGPAQ
;
A
#
# COMPACT_ATOMS: atom_id res chain seq x y z
N MET A 1 11.86 17.81 1.01
CA MET A 1 11.36 16.49 0.58
C MET A 1 11.33 15.60 1.82
N GLU A 2 10.29 15.66 2.67
CA GLU A 2 10.43 14.99 3.99
C GLU A 2 9.13 14.58 4.72
N ARG A 3 8.05 14.26 4.01
CA ARG A 3 6.84 13.68 4.64
C ARG A 3 6.26 12.54 3.79
N LEU A 4 7.02 11.46 3.61
CA LEU A 4 6.51 10.21 2.99
C LEU A 4 6.18 9.11 4.03
N ALA A 5 6.35 9.41 5.32
CA ALA A 5 6.06 8.47 6.41
C ALA A 5 4.63 8.63 6.98
N GLU A 6 3.91 9.67 6.59
CA GLU A 6 2.51 9.86 6.97
C GLU A 6 1.58 9.30 5.88
N PRO A 7 0.48 8.63 6.26
CA PRO A 7 -0.45 8.07 5.30
C PRO A 7 -0.96 9.17 4.38
N ILE A 8 -0.47 9.20 3.14
CA ILE A 8 -0.88 10.18 2.11
C ILE A 8 -2.40 10.11 1.99
N THR A 9 -3.07 11.18 2.39
CA THR A 9 -4.51 11.35 2.30
C THR A 9 -4.89 12.01 0.98
N LEU A 10 -6.18 11.98 0.64
CA LEU A 10 -6.68 12.76 -0.50
C LEU A 10 -6.42 14.26 -0.33
N ALA A 11 -6.44 14.75 0.92
CA ALA A 11 -6.17 16.14 1.23
C ALA A 11 -4.70 16.49 0.96
N ASP A 12 -3.76 15.56 1.19
CA ASP A 12 -2.35 15.77 0.90
C ASP A 12 -2.11 15.83 -0.61
N MET A 13 -2.74 14.94 -1.38
CA MET A 13 -2.64 14.97 -2.85
C MET A 13 -3.27 16.25 -3.44
N ALA A 14 -4.42 16.67 -2.92
CA ALA A 14 -5.07 17.91 -3.35
C ALA A 14 -4.24 19.15 -2.99
N SER A 15 -3.68 19.19 -1.77
CA SER A 15 -2.77 20.24 -1.32
C SER A 15 -1.51 20.29 -2.18
N HIS A 16 -0.93 19.14 -2.53
CA HIS A 16 0.23 19.08 -3.41
C HIS A 16 -0.07 19.58 -4.83
N ALA A 17 -1.27 19.31 -5.34
CA ALA A 17 -1.76 19.82 -6.62
C ALA A 17 -2.28 21.28 -6.55
N ASN A 18 -2.16 21.94 -5.39
CA ASN A 18 -2.62 23.31 -5.11
C ASN A 18 -4.10 23.55 -5.48
N VAL A 19 -4.94 22.54 -5.26
CA VAL A 19 -6.38 22.57 -5.56
C VAL A 19 -7.20 22.05 -4.39
N SER A 20 -8.48 22.43 -4.33
CA SER A 20 -9.39 21.85 -3.34
C SER A 20 -9.62 20.36 -3.59
N VAL A 21 -9.87 19.59 -2.53
CA VAL A 21 -10.18 18.14 -2.60
C VAL A 21 -11.32 17.84 -3.59
N ARG A 22 -12.33 18.71 -3.67
CA ARG A 22 -13.45 18.60 -4.63
C ARG A 22 -12.98 18.74 -6.09
N THR A 23 -12.10 19.70 -6.36
CA THR A 23 -11.55 19.92 -7.71
C THR A 23 -10.60 18.81 -8.10
N PHE A 24 -9.74 18.38 -7.17
CA PHE A 24 -8.87 17.22 -7.33
C PHE A 24 -9.69 15.98 -7.65
N THR A 25 -10.72 15.67 -6.86
CA THR A 25 -11.57 14.49 -7.06
C THR A 25 -12.25 14.47 -8.42
N ARG A 26 -12.75 15.62 -8.89
CA ARG A 26 -13.38 15.73 -10.21
C ARG A 26 -12.36 15.50 -11.33
N ARG A 27 -11.26 16.26 -11.34
CA ARG A 27 -10.20 16.14 -12.35
C ARG A 27 -9.59 14.74 -12.37
N PHE A 28 -9.33 14.17 -11.20
CA PHE A 28 -8.79 12.83 -11.06
C PHE A 28 -9.73 11.78 -11.65
N ARG A 29 -11.04 11.91 -11.43
CA ARG A 29 -12.01 11.00 -12.05
C ARG A 29 -12.05 11.19 -13.57
N ASP A 30 -11.97 12.43 -14.04
CA ASP A 30 -12.03 12.73 -15.47
C ASP A 30 -10.74 12.28 -16.20
N GLU A 31 -9.58 12.29 -15.54
CA GLU A 31 -8.30 11.82 -16.10
C GLU A 31 -8.03 10.32 -15.90
N VAL A 32 -8.30 9.78 -14.72
CA VAL A 32 -7.94 8.40 -14.32
C VAL A 32 -9.14 7.44 -14.44
N GLY A 33 -10.36 7.96 -14.61
CA GLY A 33 -11.57 7.17 -14.80
C GLY A 33 -12.09 6.47 -13.54
N THR A 34 -11.50 6.69 -12.38
CA THR A 34 -11.91 6.04 -11.11
C THR A 34 -11.92 7.02 -9.94
N SER A 35 -12.54 6.61 -8.82
CA SER A 35 -12.56 7.45 -7.62
C SER A 35 -11.17 7.51 -6.98
N PRO A 36 -10.74 8.69 -6.50
CA PRO A 36 -9.44 8.85 -5.87
C PRO A 36 -9.20 7.89 -4.69
N GLY A 37 -10.24 7.60 -3.90
CA GLY A 37 -10.15 6.67 -2.78
C GLY A 37 -9.86 5.23 -3.23
N ARG A 38 -10.54 4.75 -4.30
CA ARG A 38 -10.29 3.42 -4.85
C ARG A 38 -8.91 3.32 -5.49
N TRP A 39 -8.50 4.37 -6.20
CA TRP A 39 -7.14 4.45 -6.75
C TRP A 39 -6.08 4.43 -5.64
N LEU A 40 -6.29 5.21 -4.58
CA LEU A 40 -5.36 5.27 -3.44
C LEU A 40 -5.22 3.90 -2.78
N ILE A 41 -6.32 3.19 -2.54
CA ILE A 41 -6.27 1.82 -2.01
C ILE A 41 -5.42 0.92 -2.91
N ARG A 42 -5.58 1.01 -4.23
CA ARG A 42 -4.77 0.23 -5.18
C ARG A 42 -3.28 0.57 -5.08
N GLN A 43 -2.92 1.85 -5.05
CA GLN A 43 -1.53 2.28 -4.89
C GLN A 43 -0.94 1.81 -3.55
N ARG A 44 -1.71 1.88 -2.47
CA ARG A 44 -1.29 1.39 -1.14
C ARG A 44 -1.08 -0.12 -1.14
N VAL A 45 -1.95 -0.87 -1.81
CA VAL A 45 -1.78 -2.32 -2.01
C VAL A 45 -0.48 -2.61 -2.77
N ASP A 46 -0.22 -1.90 -3.87
CA ASP A 46 0.98 -2.10 -4.68
C ASP A 46 2.26 -1.77 -3.89
N LEU A 47 2.26 -0.69 -3.11
CA LEU A 47 3.35 -0.36 -2.19
C LEU A 47 3.54 -1.44 -1.11
N ALA A 48 2.45 -1.93 -0.51
CA ALA A 48 2.54 -3.00 0.49
C ALA A 48 3.14 -4.28 -0.10
N ARG A 49 2.76 -4.65 -1.34
CA ARG A 49 3.34 -5.79 -2.07
C ARG A 49 4.85 -5.60 -2.25
N HIS A 50 5.24 -4.44 -2.76
CA HIS A 50 6.65 -4.10 -2.93
C HIS A 50 7.44 -4.20 -1.61
N LEU A 51 6.89 -3.69 -0.50
CA LEU A 51 7.53 -3.79 0.81
C LEU A 51 7.59 -5.23 1.34
N LEU A 52 6.58 -6.05 1.10
CA LEU A 52 6.58 -7.47 1.47
C LEU A 52 7.64 -8.27 0.71
N GLU A 53 7.89 -7.90 -0.54
CA GLU A 53 8.90 -8.51 -1.42
C GLU A 53 10.32 -8.03 -1.08
N THR A 54 10.50 -6.74 -0.83
CA THR A 54 11.81 -6.11 -0.64
C THR A 54 12.29 -6.06 0.81
N THR A 55 11.41 -6.26 1.80
CA THR A 55 11.78 -6.17 3.23
C THR A 55 11.29 -7.35 4.07
N ASP A 56 12.00 -7.62 5.17
CA ASP A 56 11.60 -8.56 6.23
C ASP A 56 10.76 -7.92 7.34
N TRP A 57 10.21 -6.72 7.09
CA TRP A 57 9.51 -5.98 8.13
C TRP A 57 8.27 -6.71 8.65
N PRO A 58 7.91 -6.55 9.93
CA PRO A 58 6.65 -7.04 10.46
C PRO A 58 5.46 -6.51 9.64
N ILE A 59 4.40 -7.30 9.50
CA ILE A 59 3.22 -6.93 8.70
C ILE A 59 2.61 -5.61 9.19
N ASP A 60 2.63 -5.34 10.49
CA ASP A 60 2.13 -4.07 11.04
C ASP A 60 2.98 -2.87 10.63
N LEU A 61 4.31 -3.02 10.54
CA LEU A 61 5.19 -1.96 10.05
C LEU A 61 4.97 -1.72 8.56
N VAL A 62 4.81 -2.78 7.77
CA VAL A 62 4.45 -2.68 6.34
C VAL A 62 3.11 -1.97 6.18
N ALA A 63 2.11 -2.30 6.99
CA ALA A 63 0.81 -1.65 6.94
C ALA A 63 0.89 -0.16 7.28
N HIS A 64 1.69 0.21 8.27
CA HIS A 64 1.90 1.61 8.62
C HIS A 64 2.58 2.37 7.48
N ARG A 65 3.66 1.82 6.93
CA ARG A 65 4.43 2.41 5.82
C ARG A 65 3.64 2.48 4.51
N ALA A 66 2.76 1.53 4.26
CA ALA A 66 1.85 1.53 3.12
C ALA A 66 0.60 2.42 3.35
N GLY A 67 0.46 3.04 4.51
CA GLY A 67 -0.63 3.97 4.82
C GLY A 67 -1.97 3.31 5.20
N PHE A 68 -1.99 2.02 5.53
CA PHE A 68 -3.16 1.33 6.07
C PHE A 68 -3.35 1.53 7.58
N GLY A 69 -2.31 2.00 8.27
CA GLY A 69 -2.31 2.26 9.71
C GLY A 69 -2.11 0.98 10.55
N THR A 70 -2.85 -0.09 10.24
CA THR A 70 -2.81 -1.37 10.99
C THR A 70 -2.70 -2.59 10.07
N GLY A 71 -2.07 -3.68 10.55
CA GLY A 71 -1.96 -4.93 9.80
C GLY A 71 -3.31 -5.61 9.52
N VAL A 72 -4.36 -5.29 10.28
CA VAL A 72 -5.74 -5.76 10.00
C VAL A 72 -6.29 -5.10 8.75
N SER A 73 -6.15 -3.77 8.64
CA SER A 73 -6.59 -3.01 7.47
C SER A 73 -5.82 -3.45 6.22
N LEU A 74 -4.50 -3.62 6.32
CA LEU A 74 -3.70 -4.15 5.21
C LEU A 74 -4.19 -5.54 4.79
N ARG A 75 -4.45 -6.45 5.73
CA ARG A 75 -4.96 -7.81 5.44
C ARG A 75 -6.27 -7.76 4.65
N GLN A 76 -7.23 -6.96 5.09
CA GLN A 76 -8.53 -6.82 4.42
C GLN A 76 -8.39 -6.31 2.99
N HIS A 77 -7.63 -5.22 2.80
CA HIS A 77 -7.45 -4.60 1.48
C HIS A 77 -6.62 -5.47 0.54
N LEU A 78 -5.54 -6.08 1.03
CA LEU A 78 -4.71 -6.99 0.24
C LEU A 78 -5.52 -8.21 -0.19
N HIS A 79 -6.24 -8.84 0.75
CA HIS A 79 -7.07 -10.01 0.42
C HIS A 79 -8.19 -9.65 -0.56
N GLY A 80 -8.85 -8.51 -0.39
CA GLY A 80 -9.86 -8.03 -1.33
C GLY A 80 -9.31 -7.69 -2.73
N ALA A 81 -8.03 -7.32 -2.82
CA ALA A 81 -7.40 -6.95 -4.10
C ALA A 81 -6.78 -8.14 -4.85
N ILE A 82 -6.13 -9.08 -4.14
CA ILE A 82 -5.33 -10.16 -4.76
C ILE A 82 -5.68 -11.57 -4.23
N GLY A 83 -6.65 -11.70 -3.32
CA GLY A 83 -7.14 -13.00 -2.84
C GLY A 83 -6.23 -13.70 -1.83
N VAL A 84 -5.09 -13.12 -1.42
CA VAL A 84 -4.13 -13.76 -0.50
C VAL A 84 -3.80 -12.87 0.70
N THR A 85 -3.40 -13.50 1.81
CA THR A 85 -2.97 -12.77 3.01
C THR A 85 -1.54 -12.24 2.83
N PRO A 86 -1.13 -11.17 3.54
CA PRO A 86 0.23 -10.61 3.44
C PRO A 86 1.33 -11.63 3.76
N GLN A 87 1.08 -12.53 4.71
CA GLN A 87 2.03 -13.57 5.10
C GLN A 87 2.13 -14.67 4.04
N ALA A 88 1.01 -15.09 3.46
CA ALA A 88 1.02 -16.03 2.34
C ALA A 88 1.71 -15.42 1.12
N TYR A 89 1.41 -14.16 0.80
CA TYR A 89 2.09 -13.39 -0.24
C TYR A 89 3.61 -13.37 0.00
N ARG A 90 4.05 -12.95 1.18
CA ARG A 90 5.49 -12.95 1.52
C ARG A 90 6.11 -14.33 1.36
N ARG A 91 5.47 -15.41 1.81
CA ARG A 91 6.01 -16.77 1.69
C ARG A 91 6.16 -17.22 0.23
N THR A 92 5.25 -16.81 -0.64
CA THR A 92 5.32 -17.13 -2.08
C THR A 92 6.44 -16.36 -2.79
N PHE A 93 6.62 -15.08 -2.48
CA PHE A 93 7.60 -14.21 -3.15
C PHE A 93 8.98 -14.18 -2.48
N ARG A 94 9.05 -14.51 -1.19
CA ARG A 94 10.27 -14.83 -0.45
C ARG A 94 10.21 -16.31 -0.06
N PRO A 95 10.48 -17.24 -0.99
CA PRO A 95 10.82 -18.58 -0.58
C PRO A 95 12.02 -18.44 0.35
N THR A 96 11.80 -18.65 1.65
CA THR A 96 12.90 -18.90 2.58
C THR A 96 13.79 -19.92 1.90
N PRO A 97 15.08 -19.66 1.68
CA PRO A 97 15.94 -20.62 1.02
C PRO A 97 15.84 -21.95 1.77
N VAL A 98 15.19 -22.92 1.13
CA VAL A 98 15.05 -24.28 1.66
C VAL A 98 16.40 -24.95 1.46
N GLY A 99 17.25 -24.89 2.48
CA GLY A 99 18.56 -25.57 2.56
C GLY A 99 19.76 -24.61 2.48
N GLY A 100 20.86 -24.81 3.22
CA GLY A 100 21.37 -26.11 3.66
C GLY A 100 21.73 -26.25 5.14
N PRO A 101 22.00 -27.49 5.60
CA PRO A 101 22.44 -27.79 6.95
C PRO A 101 23.93 -27.45 7.15
N ALA A 102 24.26 -27.18 8.42
CA ALA A 102 25.58 -27.29 9.07
C ALA A 102 26.74 -26.47 8.51
N GLN A 103 27.24 -25.54 9.33
CA GLN A 103 28.63 -25.54 9.77
C GLN A 103 28.66 -25.28 11.27
#